data_AF-A0A8W8IHH1-F1
#
_entry.id   AF-A0A8W8IHH1-F1
#
_cell.length_a   1.000
_cell.length_b   1.000
_cell.length_c   1.000
_cell.angle_alpha   90.00
_cell.angle_beta   90.00
_cell.angle_gamma   90.00
#
_symmetry.space_group_name_H-M   'P 1'
#
loop_
_entity.id
_entity.type
_entity.pdbx_description
1 polymer ?
#
loop_
_entity_poly.entity_id
_entity_poly.type
_entity_poly.pdbx_seq_one_letter_code
_entity_poly.pdbx_strand_id
1 'polypeptide(L)'
;YQMHTVSNYWRHYHDHDVPCAVCLVRQRSVVQMFPGRRSCYNGWKLEYSGYLMAGRPIHKAASTYTCVDRKPDVADGGIANQDGYLFYQVEAICGSLKCPPYVQGRELVCAVCSK
;
A
#
# COMPACT_ATOMS: atom_id res chain seq x y z
N TYR A 1 4.11 1.58 -17.32
CA TYR A 1 3.85 0.76 -16.12
C TYR A 1 2.43 0.24 -16.28
N GLN A 2 2.27 -1.05 -16.53
CA GLN A 2 0.96 -1.67 -16.74
C GLN A 2 0.61 -2.39 -15.44
N MET A 3 -0.40 -1.87 -14.75
CA MET A 3 -1.00 -2.57 -13.63
C MET A 3 -1.72 -3.81 -14.17
N HIS A 4 -1.26 -5.00 -13.81
CA HIS A 4 -1.79 -6.23 -14.40
C HIS A 4 -3.12 -6.67 -13.77
N THR A 5 -3.43 -6.28 -12.53
CA THR A 5 -4.67 -6.66 -11.85
C THR A 5 -5.42 -5.52 -11.16
N VAL A 6 -4.96 -4.29 -11.30
CA VAL A 6 -5.60 -3.13 -10.67
C VAL A 6 -6.84 -2.69 -11.46
N SER A 7 -8.00 -3.01 -10.89
CA SER A 7 -9.35 -2.63 -11.32
C SER A 7 -9.48 -1.14 -11.71
N ASN A 8 -10.46 -0.83 -12.58
CA ASN A 8 -10.93 0.54 -12.86
C ASN A 8 -11.11 1.39 -11.58
N TYR A 9 -11.34 0.74 -10.43
CA TYR A 9 -11.38 1.35 -9.10
C TYR A 9 -10.19 2.29 -8.81
N TRP A 10 -8.95 1.89 -9.12
CA TRP A 10 -7.78 2.72 -8.75
C TRP A 10 -7.49 3.85 -9.72
N ARG A 11 -8.00 3.77 -10.96
CA ARG A 11 -7.90 4.88 -11.93
C ARG A 11 -8.61 6.12 -11.42
N HIS A 12 -9.63 5.96 -10.57
CA HIS A 12 -10.35 7.08 -9.96
C HIS A 12 -9.46 7.88 -9.00
N TYR A 13 -8.38 7.30 -8.48
CA TYR A 13 -7.45 7.96 -7.55
C TYR A 13 -6.20 8.51 -8.25
N HIS A 14 -6.15 8.46 -9.58
CA HIS A 14 -5.03 8.99 -10.34
C HIS A 14 -4.98 10.52 -10.22
N ASP A 15 -3.78 11.07 -10.04
CA ASP A 15 -3.53 12.51 -9.82
C ASP A 15 -4.28 13.12 -8.62
N HIS A 16 -4.74 12.27 -7.69
CA HIS A 16 -5.28 12.73 -6.42
C HIS A 16 -4.22 12.72 -5.33
N ASP A 17 -4.17 13.80 -4.56
CA ASP A 17 -3.36 13.88 -3.35
C ASP A 17 -3.83 12.84 -2.32
N VAL A 18 -2.86 12.17 -1.71
CA VAL A 18 -3.10 11.10 -0.73
C VAL A 18 -3.18 11.70 0.68
N PRO A 19 -4.37 11.73 1.32
CA PRO A 19 -4.48 12.20 2.69
C PRO A 19 -3.87 11.18 3.66
N CYS A 20 -3.45 11.65 4.83
CA CYS A 20 -2.99 10.80 5.92
C CYS A 20 -3.93 10.92 7.13
N ALA A 21 -4.09 9.82 7.86
CA ALA A 21 -4.88 9.77 9.09
C ALA A 21 -4.01 9.26 10.24
N VAL A 22 -4.18 9.84 11.42
CA VAL A 22 -3.50 9.40 12.65
C VAL A 22 -4.55 8.96 13.66
N CYS A 23 -4.50 7.69 14.05
CA CYS A 23 -5.44 7.10 14.98
C CYS A 23 -4.76 6.80 16.33
N LEU A 24 -5.42 7.14 17.44
CA LEU A 24 -4.99 6.72 18.76
C LEU A 24 -5.68 5.40 19.14
N VAL A 25 -4.88 4.36 19.33
CA VAL A 25 -5.36 3.07 19.85
C VAL A 25 -4.87 2.88 21.28
N ARG A 26 -5.81 2.80 22.24
CA ARG A 26 -5.48 2.63 23.67
C ARG A 26 -5.08 1.17 23.95
N GLN A 27 -4.21 0.98 24.94
CA GLN A 27 -3.74 -0.35 25.38
C GLN A 27 -3.01 -1.16 24.29
N ARG A 28 -2.46 -0.48 23.28
CA ARG A 28 -1.58 -1.03 22.26
C ARG A 28 -0.25 -0.29 22.33
N SER A 29 0.84 -1.02 22.33
CA SER A 29 2.20 -0.50 22.51
C SER A 29 3.03 -0.55 21.24
N VAL A 30 2.67 -1.42 20.30
CA VAL A 30 3.42 -1.63 19.06
C VAL A 30 2.46 -1.61 17.87
N VAL A 31 2.84 -0.92 16.80
CA VAL A 31 2.18 -0.96 15.50
C VAL A 31 3.19 -1.47 14.48
N GLN A 32 2.80 -2.47 13.68
CA GLN A 32 3.68 -3.13 12.73
C GLN A 32 2.94 -3.37 11.40
N MET A 33 3.63 -3.09 10.30
CA MET A 33 3.22 -3.51 8.96
C MET A 33 3.72 -4.93 8.67
N PHE A 34 2.83 -5.79 8.20
CA PHE A 34 3.11 -7.12 7.68
C PHE A 34 2.88 -7.16 6.15
N PRO A 35 3.95 -7.04 5.33
CA PRO A 35 3.81 -7.10 3.88
C PRO A 35 3.47 -8.52 3.40
N GLY A 36 2.75 -8.63 2.28
CA GLY A 36 2.34 -9.90 1.67
C GLY A 36 1.19 -10.61 2.40
N ARG A 37 0.56 -9.99 3.41
CA ARG A 37 -0.56 -10.55 4.18
C ARG A 37 -1.76 -9.63 4.18
N ARG A 38 -2.96 -10.21 4.27
CA ARG A 38 -4.23 -9.47 4.48
C ARG A 38 -4.70 -9.48 5.94
N SER A 39 -4.03 -10.26 6.78
CA SER A 39 -4.37 -10.46 8.19
C SER A 39 -3.12 -10.49 9.05
N CYS A 40 -3.30 -10.20 10.34
CA CYS A 40 -2.24 -10.25 11.32
C CYS A 40 -1.96 -11.68 11.79
N TYR A 41 -0.80 -11.86 12.44
CA TYR A 41 -0.52 -13.08 13.19
C TYR A 41 -1.41 -13.20 14.43
N ASN A 42 -1.54 -14.41 14.97
CA ASN A 42 -2.29 -14.64 16.21
C ASN A 42 -1.77 -13.75 17.34
N GLY A 43 -2.69 -13.14 18.10
CA GLY A 43 -2.37 -12.22 19.19
C GLY A 43 -2.11 -10.77 18.76
N TRP A 44 -2.21 -10.45 17.47
CA TRP A 44 -2.19 -9.09 16.95
C TRP A 44 -3.60 -8.64 16.55
N LYS A 45 -3.90 -7.37 16.74
CA LYS A 45 -5.15 -6.75 16.28
C LYS A 45 -4.93 -6.16 14.88
N LEU A 46 -5.81 -6.48 13.94
CA LEU A 46 -5.82 -5.84 12.63
C LEU A 46 -6.40 -4.43 12.77
N GLU A 47 -5.61 -3.43 12.38
CA GLU A 47 -6.05 -2.03 12.28
C GLU A 47 -6.61 -1.78 10.88
N TYR A 48 -5.82 -2.09 9.84
CA TYR A 48 -6.29 -2.05 8.47
C TYR A 48 -5.47 -2.96 7.55
N SER A 49 -5.97 -3.15 6.33
CA SER A 49 -5.30 -3.91 5.28
C SER A 49 -5.46 -3.22 3.94
N GLY A 50 -4.50 -3.43 3.06
CA GLY A 50 -4.47 -2.73 1.79
C GLY A 50 -3.40 -3.25 0.86
N TYR A 51 -2.82 -2.33 0.08
CA TYR A 51 -1.82 -2.62 -0.93
C TYR A 51 -0.48 -2.03 -0.52
N LEU A 52 0.57 -2.81 -0.72
CA LEU A 52 1.92 -2.33 -0.55
C LEU A 52 2.25 -1.42 -1.71
N MET A 53 2.61 -0.17 -1.41
CA MET A 53 2.95 0.83 -2.40
C MET A 53 4.30 1.47 -2.08
N ALA A 54 4.99 1.95 -3.12
CA ALA A 54 6.26 2.65 -3.02
C ALA A 54 6.44 3.61 -4.20
N GLY A 55 7.44 4.50 -4.11
CA GLY A 55 7.87 5.28 -5.25
C GLY A 55 8.48 4.43 -6.37
N ARG A 56 8.47 4.95 -7.60
CA ARG A 56 9.15 4.29 -8.74
C ARG A 56 10.64 4.69 -8.75
N PRO A 57 11.57 3.76 -9.04
CA PRO A 57 13.01 4.05 -9.04
C PRO A 57 13.46 5.21 -9.96
N ILE A 58 12.66 5.58 -10.96
CA ILE A 58 12.98 6.68 -11.87
C ILE A 58 12.66 8.07 -11.30
N HIS A 59 11.90 8.15 -10.21
CA HIS A 59 11.57 9.42 -9.56
C HIS A 59 12.55 9.68 -8.40
N LYS A 60 12.93 10.95 -8.21
CA LYS A 60 13.92 11.37 -7.20
C LYS A 60 13.40 11.32 -5.75
N ALA A 61 12.12 11.06 -5.54
CA ALA A 61 11.52 10.98 -4.22
C ALA A 61 11.93 9.69 -3.48
N ALA A 62 12.04 9.76 -2.15
CA ALA A 62 12.35 8.59 -1.33
C ALA A 62 11.27 7.50 -1.51
N SER A 63 11.65 6.29 -1.92
CA SER A 63 10.69 5.19 -2.10
C SER A 63 10.62 4.33 -0.83
N THR A 64 9.75 4.69 0.13
CA THR A 64 9.48 3.82 1.29
C THR A 64 8.28 2.93 1.01
N TYR A 65 8.42 1.63 1.29
CA TYR A 65 7.31 0.69 1.25
C TYR A 65 6.28 1.02 2.32
N THR A 66 5.09 1.43 1.88
CA THR A 66 4.00 1.89 2.73
C THR A 66 2.76 1.06 2.45
N CYS A 67 2.05 0.67 3.51
CA CYS A 67 0.75 0.02 3.37
C CYS A 67 -0.33 1.09 3.20
N VAL A 68 -0.86 1.22 1.99
CA VAL A 68 -1.97 2.14 1.68
C VAL A 68 -3.29 1.38 1.81
N ASP A 69 -4.28 1.97 2.48
CA ASP A 69 -5.56 1.32 2.74
C ASP A 69 -6.22 0.81 1.44
N ARG A 70 -6.95 -0.31 1.53
CA ARG A 70 -7.67 -0.88 0.39
C ARG A 70 -8.74 0.06 -0.18
N LYS A 71 -9.28 0.95 0.65
CA LYS A 71 -10.25 1.98 0.33
C LYS A 71 -9.63 3.35 0.61
N PRO A 72 -8.79 3.86 -0.30
CA PRO A 72 -8.15 5.14 -0.09
C PRO A 72 -9.18 6.28 -0.14
N ASP A 73 -8.94 7.28 0.71
CA ASP A 73 -9.59 8.58 0.63
C ASP A 73 -8.76 9.51 -0.28
N VAL A 74 -9.36 10.64 -0.66
CA VAL A 74 -8.73 11.67 -1.50
C VAL A 74 -8.82 13.01 -0.78
N ALA A 75 -7.80 13.84 -0.91
CA ALA A 75 -7.86 15.20 -0.38
C ALA A 75 -8.67 16.12 -1.30
N ASP A 76 -9.49 16.99 -0.70
CA ASP A 76 -10.23 18.01 -1.45
C ASP A 76 -9.28 18.99 -2.14
N GLY A 77 -9.49 19.24 -3.43
CA GLY A 77 -8.74 20.23 -4.22
C GLY A 77 -7.36 19.77 -4.73
N GLY A 78 -6.90 18.57 -4.38
CA GLY A 78 -5.63 18.00 -4.82
C GLY A 78 -5.75 17.16 -6.09
N ILE A 79 -6.33 17.71 -7.16
CA ILE A 79 -6.58 16.98 -8.43
C ILE A 79 -5.67 17.53 -9.54
N ALA A 80 -4.38 17.26 -9.44
CA ALA A 80 -3.40 17.68 -10.45
C ALA A 80 -2.15 16.82 -10.37
N ASN A 81 -1.59 16.44 -11.53
CA ASN A 81 -0.27 15.84 -11.54
C ASN A 81 0.80 16.89 -11.23
N GLN A 82 1.39 16.80 -10.03
CA GLN A 82 2.49 17.66 -9.59
C GLN A 82 3.84 16.92 -9.56
N ASP A 83 3.88 15.65 -9.98
CA ASP A 83 5.06 14.78 -9.95
C ASP A 83 5.82 14.80 -8.61
N GLY A 84 5.07 14.91 -7.49
CA GLY A 84 5.58 15.00 -6.13
C GLY A 84 5.98 13.64 -5.54
N TYR A 85 5.45 13.31 -4.35
CA TYR A 85 5.62 11.98 -3.76
C TYR A 85 4.57 11.03 -4.32
N LEU A 86 4.98 10.16 -5.24
CA LEU A 86 4.08 9.27 -5.97
C LEU A 86 4.03 7.86 -5.35
N PHE A 87 2.83 7.28 -5.27
CA PHE A 87 2.61 5.91 -4.83
C PHE A 87 2.28 4.99 -6.02
N TYR A 88 3.13 3.99 -6.24
CA TYR A 88 2.91 2.91 -7.19
C TYR A 88 2.73 1.59 -6.45
N GLN A 89 1.83 0.74 -6.92
CA GLN A 89 1.66 -0.58 -6.34
C GLN A 89 2.92 -1.43 -6.54
N VAL A 90 3.23 -2.24 -5.54
CA VAL A 90 4.35 -3.18 -5.61
C VAL A 90 3.85 -4.48 -6.20
N GLU A 91 4.50 -4.98 -7.24
CA GLU A 91 4.17 -6.24 -7.89
C GLU A 91 5.14 -7.35 -7.47
N ALA A 92 4.64 -8.58 -7.39
CA ALA A 92 5.45 -9.75 -7.14
C ALA A 92 6.20 -10.19 -8.40
N ILE A 93 7.51 -10.38 -8.27
CA ILE A 93 8.36 -10.96 -9.33
C ILE A 93 8.90 -12.31 -8.85
N CYS A 94 8.51 -13.38 -9.56
CA CYS A 94 9.01 -14.73 -9.37
C CYS A 94 10.51 -14.79 -9.67
N GLY A 95 11.21 -15.65 -8.93
CA GLY A 95 12.67 -15.71 -8.91
C GLY A 95 13.16 -15.28 -7.54
N SER A 96 13.16 -13.98 -7.26
CA SER A 96 13.44 -13.46 -5.91
C SER A 96 12.34 -13.85 -4.91
N LEU A 97 11.08 -13.88 -5.36
CA LEU A 97 9.97 -14.45 -4.60
C LEU A 97 9.66 -15.87 -5.05
N LYS A 98 9.31 -16.73 -4.10
CA LYS A 98 8.80 -18.08 -4.38
C LYS A 98 7.39 -18.00 -4.95
N CYS A 99 7.18 -18.65 -6.09
CA CYS A 99 5.88 -18.79 -6.72
C CYS A 99 5.56 -20.28 -6.81
N PRO A 100 4.58 -20.83 -6.05
CA PRO A 100 3.68 -20.21 -5.06
C PRO A 100 4.33 -19.88 -3.68
N PRO A 101 3.71 -19.05 -2.82
CA PRO A 101 2.33 -18.54 -2.86
C PRO A 101 2.13 -17.23 -3.64
N TYR A 102 3.22 -16.56 -4.05
CA TYR A 102 3.12 -15.36 -4.88
C TYR A 102 2.83 -15.72 -6.33
N VAL A 103 2.28 -14.76 -7.07
CA VAL A 103 1.94 -14.90 -8.49
C VAL A 103 2.66 -13.79 -9.25
N GLN A 104 3.39 -14.15 -10.30
CA GLN A 104 4.10 -13.21 -11.18
C GLN A 104 3.19 -12.04 -11.58
N GLY A 105 3.69 -10.82 -11.43
CA GLY A 105 3.01 -9.59 -11.88
C GLY A 105 1.81 -9.17 -11.03
N ARG A 106 1.50 -9.88 -9.94
CA ARG A 106 0.36 -9.55 -9.08
C ARG A 106 0.75 -8.55 -7.99
N GLU A 107 -0.12 -7.60 -7.68
CA GLU A 107 0.15 -6.61 -6.65
C GLU A 107 0.17 -7.25 -5.25
N LEU A 108 1.13 -6.80 -4.43
CA LEU A 108 1.31 -7.25 -3.06
C LEU A 108 0.37 -6.50 -2.13
N VAL A 109 -0.28 -7.28 -1.28
CA VAL A 109 -1.12 -6.76 -0.19
C VAL A 109 -0.31 -6.55 1.08
N CYS A 110 -0.88 -5.85 2.04
CA CYS A 110 -0.29 -5.62 3.35
C CYS A 110 -1.36 -5.53 4.43
N ALA A 111 -0.95 -5.74 5.68
CA ALA A 111 -1.78 -5.54 6.87
C ALA A 111 -1.00 -4.71 7.89
N VAL A 112 -1.63 -3.69 8.46
CA VAL A 112 -1.11 -2.95 9.60
C VAL A 112 -1.84 -3.42 10.84
N CYS A 113 -1.06 -3.76 11.85
CA CYS A 113 -1.52 -4.46 13.03
C CYS A 113 -0.94 -3.83 14.28
N SER A 114 -1.67 -3.91 15.38
CA SER A 114 -1.24 -3.43 16.68
C SER A 114 -1.19 -4.56 17.72
N LYS A 115 -0.42 -4.36 18.78
CA LYS A 115 -0.35 -5.27 19.93
C LYS A 115 -0.40 -4.56 21.26
#